data_AF-A0A9E2KXE0-F1
#
_entry.id   AF-A0A9E2KXE0-F1
#
_cell.length_a   1.000
_cell.length_b   1.000
_cell.length_c   1.000
_cell.angle_alpha   90.00
_cell.angle_beta   90.00
_cell.angle_gamma   90.00
#
_symmetry.space_group_name_H-M   'P 1'
#
loop_
_entity.id
_entity.type
_entity.pdbx_description
1 polymer ?
#
loop_
_entity_poly.entity_id
_entity_poly.type
_entity_poly.pdbx_seq_one_letter_code
_entity_poly.pdbx_strand_id
1 'polypeptide(L)'
;MEKIEKEKLIKLCSVLNNFNCLQLLYGKVYKSSELAFFLENSNYVVLGRGIINSKSLNILEGQDKLKYIEENFIQIQSEKEFQAFKENLLLTKKETDQQNQISVEQWKIKLKNVIEENTSESISDEDKKKIFETILNCPIKKEEIEPYYWEVFDIVGTAEKTRNIFNAKDGIKLNKNDFPQKNRYNKEEEN
;
A
#
# COMPACT_ATOMS: atom_id res chain seq x y z
N MET A 1 -8.15 40.53 4.48
CA MET A 1 -8.01 40.48 5.95
C MET A 1 -6.75 39.69 6.40
N GLU A 2 -5.88 39.25 5.47
CA GLU A 2 -4.86 38.22 5.75
C GLU A 2 -3.44 38.74 6.06
N LYS A 3 -3.09 39.97 5.67
CA LYS A 3 -1.71 40.49 5.80
C LYS A 3 -1.34 40.86 7.24
N ILE A 4 -2.31 41.42 7.98
CA ILE A 4 -2.16 41.86 9.38
C ILE A 4 -2.03 40.66 10.33
N GLU A 5 -2.68 39.54 10.01
CA GLU A 5 -2.62 38.32 10.83
C GLU A 5 -1.29 37.59 10.66
N LYS A 6 -0.75 37.54 9.44
CA LYS A 6 0.57 36.97 9.17
C LYS A 6 1.69 37.73 9.90
N GLU A 7 1.68 39.05 9.88
CA GLU A 7 2.68 39.88 10.58
C GLU A 7 2.60 39.72 12.11
N LYS A 8 1.40 39.58 12.68
CA LYS A 8 1.21 39.30 14.11
C LYS A 8 1.72 37.92 14.50
N LEU A 9 1.48 36.89 13.68
CA LEU A 9 1.97 35.53 13.90
C LEU A 9 3.51 35.44 13.81
N ILE A 10 4.12 36.14 12.86
CA ILE A 10 5.59 36.23 12.74
C ILE A 10 6.17 36.88 14.00
N LYS A 11 5.57 37.99 14.47
CA LYS A 11 6.01 38.69 15.68
C LYS A 11 5.88 37.81 16.93
N LEU A 12 4.78 37.07 17.07
CA LEU A 12 4.56 36.13 18.17
C LEU A 12 5.59 34.99 18.17
N CYS A 13 5.82 34.35 17.02
CA CYS A 13 6.78 33.25 16.91
C CYS A 13 8.24 33.70 17.11
N SER A 14 8.55 34.96 16.80
CA SER A 14 9.84 35.59 17.12
C SER A 14 10.04 35.79 18.63
N VAL A 15 9.04 36.34 19.33
CA VAL A 15 9.10 36.55 20.79
C VAL A 15 9.21 35.22 21.56
N LEU A 16 8.57 34.17 21.06
CA LEU A 16 8.58 32.84 21.67
C LEU A 16 9.79 31.98 21.27
N ASN A 17 10.74 32.51 20.49
CA ASN A 17 11.87 31.76 19.92
C ASN A 17 11.44 30.45 19.21
N ASN A 18 10.25 30.43 18.61
CA ASN A 18 9.73 29.26 17.92
C ASN A 18 10.23 29.24 16.47
N PHE A 19 11.48 28.77 16.31
CA PHE A 19 12.18 28.75 15.02
C PHE A 19 11.44 27.95 13.94
N ASN A 20 10.77 26.85 14.29
CA ASN A 20 9.96 26.06 13.36
C ASN A 20 8.77 26.87 12.83
N CYS A 21 8.04 27.57 13.71
CA CYS A 21 6.93 28.43 13.30
C CYS A 21 7.40 29.57 12.37
N LEU A 22 8.55 30.19 12.66
CA LEU A 22 9.12 31.22 11.81
C LEU A 22 9.47 30.68 10.42
N GLN A 23 10.09 29.51 10.33
CA GLN A 23 10.43 28.89 9.05
C GLN A 23 9.19 28.55 8.21
N LEU A 24 8.11 28.09 8.85
CA LEU A 24 6.82 27.84 8.21
C LEU A 24 6.18 29.14 7.68
N LEU A 25 6.23 30.23 8.46
CA LEU A 25 5.60 31.51 8.10
C LEU A 25 6.36 32.30 7.01
N TYR A 26 7.69 32.20 6.99
CA TYR A 26 8.56 32.88 6.03
C TYR A 26 8.72 32.15 4.68
N GLY A 27 8.28 30.90 4.57
CA GLY A 27 8.60 29.96 3.48
C GLY A 27 8.77 30.59 2.09
N LYS A 28 9.98 30.48 1.52
CA LYS A 28 10.18 30.52 0.07
C LYS A 28 10.05 29.10 -0.44
N VAL A 29 9.10 28.88 -1.34
CA VAL A 29 8.92 27.63 -2.08
C VAL A 29 9.39 27.85 -3.51
N TYR A 30 9.93 26.81 -4.13
CA TYR A 30 10.38 26.72 -5.51
C TYR A 30 9.36 27.28 -6.54
N LYS A 31 9.83 27.55 -7.76
CA LYS A 31 9.07 28.22 -8.85
C LYS A 31 7.59 27.80 -8.90
N SER A 32 6.67 28.77 -8.92
CA SER A 32 5.22 28.55 -8.86
C SER A 32 4.67 27.55 -9.89
N SER A 33 5.32 27.44 -11.06
CA SER A 33 4.97 26.49 -12.12
C SER A 33 5.17 25.02 -11.72
N GLU A 34 6.12 24.72 -10.86
CA GLU A 34 6.42 23.34 -10.42
C GLU A 34 5.52 22.89 -9.26
N LEU A 35 5.02 23.86 -8.50
CA LEU A 35 4.05 23.68 -7.43
C LEU A 35 2.67 23.25 -7.96
N ALA A 36 2.24 23.86 -9.08
CA ALA A 36 0.97 23.51 -9.73
C ALA A 36 0.97 22.05 -10.23
N PHE A 37 2.03 21.65 -10.95
CA PHE A 37 2.21 20.26 -11.38
C PHE A 37 2.17 19.27 -10.21
N PHE A 38 2.81 19.61 -9.09
CA PHE A 38 2.87 18.76 -7.91
C PHE A 38 1.51 18.58 -7.22
N LEU A 39 0.75 19.67 -7.05
CA LEU A 39 -0.58 19.65 -6.45
C LEU A 39 -1.61 18.90 -7.31
N GLU A 40 -1.48 18.98 -8.63
CA GLU A 40 -2.40 18.33 -9.57
C GLU A 40 -2.12 16.82 -9.72
N ASN A 41 -0.89 16.36 -9.45
CA ASN A 41 -0.46 15.00 -9.78
C ASN A 41 -0.05 14.14 -8.58
N SER A 42 -0.16 14.63 -7.35
CA SER A 42 0.26 13.90 -6.16
C SER A 42 -0.73 14.01 -5.01
N ASN A 43 -0.75 13.00 -4.15
CA ASN A 43 -1.50 13.03 -2.88
C ASN A 43 -0.71 13.76 -1.78
N TYR A 44 0.15 14.72 -2.12
CA TYR A 44 0.98 15.43 -1.16
C TYR A 44 0.62 16.91 -1.13
N VAL A 45 0.63 17.49 0.06
CA VAL A 45 0.41 18.91 0.32
C VAL A 45 1.74 19.53 0.68
N VAL A 46 2.03 20.69 0.09
CA VAL A 46 3.23 21.46 0.41
C VAL A 46 2.99 22.29 1.67
N LEU A 47 3.84 22.12 2.69
CA LEU A 47 3.82 22.88 3.93
C LEU A 47 5.22 23.48 4.17
N GLY A 48 5.39 24.78 3.89
CA GLY A 48 6.68 25.46 4.08
C GLY A 48 7.81 24.87 3.22
N ARG A 49 8.86 24.34 3.86
CA ARG A 49 10.03 23.68 3.21
C ARG A 49 9.91 22.16 3.18
N GLY A 50 8.72 21.64 2.94
CA GLY A 50 8.52 20.21 2.93
C GLY A 50 7.11 19.87 2.51
N ILE A 51 6.81 18.58 2.61
CA ILE A 51 5.57 18.01 2.10
C ILE A 51 5.03 16.97 3.06
N ILE A 52 3.73 16.77 3.04
CA ILE A 52 3.04 15.74 3.83
C ILE A 52 1.95 15.10 2.98
N ASN A 53 1.67 13.82 3.19
CA ASN A 53 0.60 13.14 2.49
C ASN A 53 -0.77 13.71 2.91
N SER A 54 -1.64 14.00 1.94
CA SER A 54 -2.98 14.55 2.15
C SER A 54 -3.85 13.62 3.00
N LYS A 55 -3.66 12.30 2.91
CA LYS A 55 -4.35 11.33 3.77
C LYS A 55 -3.91 11.43 5.23
N SER A 56 -2.63 11.69 5.47
CA SER A 56 -2.09 11.91 6.82
C SER A 56 -2.64 13.20 7.43
N LEU A 57 -2.84 14.26 6.62
CA LEU A 57 -3.51 15.48 7.07
C LEU A 57 -5.00 15.26 7.46
N ASN A 58 -5.70 14.36 6.78
CA ASN A 58 -7.12 14.10 7.04
C ASN A 58 -7.39 13.28 8.31
N ILE A 59 -6.38 12.66 8.91
CA ILE A 59 -6.48 11.86 10.15
C ILE A 59 -6.35 12.74 11.41
N LEU A 60 -6.27 14.07 11.26
CA LEU A 60 -6.03 15.01 12.36
C LEU A 60 -7.29 15.29 13.22
N GLU A 61 -7.76 14.31 13.97
CA GLU A 61 -8.65 14.50 15.13
C GLU A 61 -7.87 14.25 16.44
N GLY A 62 -7.96 15.16 17.42
CA GLY A 62 -7.33 15.00 18.74
C GLY A 62 -6.12 15.89 19.05
N GLN A 63 -5.45 15.64 20.19
CA GLN A 63 -4.41 16.52 20.77
C GLN A 63 -2.98 16.24 20.27
N ASP A 64 -2.71 15.11 19.61
CA ASP A 64 -1.36 14.70 19.16
C ASP A 64 -0.97 15.17 17.73
N LYS A 65 -1.65 16.21 17.22
CA LYS A 65 -1.53 16.67 15.83
C LYS A 65 -0.12 17.05 15.42
N LEU A 66 0.63 17.71 16.30
CA LEU A 66 1.99 18.18 15.99
C LEU A 66 2.96 17.01 15.83
N LYS A 67 2.92 16.03 16.74
CA LYS A 67 3.78 14.85 16.69
C LYS A 67 3.50 14.01 15.44
N TYR A 68 2.22 13.84 15.10
CA TYR A 68 1.84 13.13 13.88
C TYR A 68 2.29 13.84 12.60
N ILE A 69 2.20 15.18 12.58
CA ILE A 69 2.74 15.99 11.47
C ILE A 69 4.25 15.82 11.40
N GLU A 70 4.98 15.92 12.51
CA GLU A 70 6.44 15.74 12.54
C GLU A 70 6.87 14.36 12.02
N GLU A 71 6.16 13.29 12.37
CA GLU A 71 6.44 11.92 11.92
C GLU A 71 6.17 11.69 10.43
N ASN A 72 5.26 12.46 9.83
CA ASN A 72 4.83 12.30 8.43
C ASN A 72 5.31 13.42 7.49
N PHE A 73 6.01 14.41 8.04
CA PHE A 73 6.52 15.56 7.28
C PHE A 73 7.88 15.24 6.68
N ILE A 74 7.96 15.28 5.35
CA ILE A 74 9.21 15.12 4.63
C ILE A 74 9.81 16.50 4.43
N GLN A 75 10.93 16.77 5.11
CA GLN A 75 11.69 17.99 4.93
C GLN A 75 12.37 18.00 3.55
N ILE A 76 12.28 19.14 2.87
CA ILE A 76 12.93 19.41 1.58
C ILE A 76 13.67 20.74 1.73
N GLN A 77 14.94 20.65 2.04
CA GLN A 77 15.81 21.77 2.37
C GLN A 77 16.58 22.30 1.14
N SER A 78 16.64 21.52 0.06
CA SER A 78 17.39 21.86 -1.16
C SER A 78 16.68 21.45 -2.46
N GLU A 79 17.06 22.08 -3.58
CA GLU A 79 16.51 21.75 -4.90
C GLU A 79 16.85 20.31 -5.27
N LYS A 80 18.05 19.86 -4.88
CA LYS A 80 18.51 18.48 -5.09
C LYS A 80 17.62 17.47 -4.35
N GLU A 81 17.22 17.78 -3.12
CA GLU A 81 16.27 16.95 -2.37
C GLU A 81 14.88 16.94 -3.02
N PHE A 82 14.44 18.08 -3.57
CA PHE A 82 13.17 18.17 -4.27
C PHE A 82 13.16 17.34 -5.56
N GLN A 83 14.23 17.40 -6.36
CA GLN A 83 14.37 16.60 -7.59
C GLN A 83 14.48 15.10 -7.28
N ALA A 84 15.27 14.72 -6.28
CA ALA A 84 15.36 13.32 -5.83
C ALA A 84 13.99 12.79 -5.36
N PHE A 85 13.22 13.62 -4.66
CA PHE A 85 11.86 13.26 -4.25
C PHE A 85 10.91 13.11 -5.46
N LYS A 86 11.00 14.01 -6.46
CA LYS A 86 10.23 13.88 -7.71
C LYS A 86 10.56 12.62 -8.49
N GLU A 87 11.85 12.28 -8.60
CA GLU A 87 12.30 11.06 -9.27
C GLU A 87 11.76 9.81 -8.55
N ASN A 88 11.83 9.79 -7.21
CA ASN A 88 11.23 8.73 -6.41
C ASN A 88 9.71 8.64 -6.61
N LEU A 89 8.98 9.76 -6.63
CA LEU A 89 7.54 9.74 -6.93
C LEU A 89 7.23 9.18 -8.31
N LEU A 90 8.01 9.54 -9.33
CA LEU A 90 7.84 9.04 -10.70
C LEU A 90 8.19 7.55 -10.79
N LEU A 91 9.21 7.10 -10.07
CA LEU A 91 9.59 5.69 -9.97
C LEU A 91 8.51 4.90 -9.24
N THR A 92 8.07 5.34 -8.06
CA THR A 92 6.97 4.69 -7.32
C THR A 92 5.69 4.69 -8.12
N LYS A 93 5.35 5.78 -8.85
CA LYS A 93 4.20 5.81 -9.74
C LYS A 93 4.37 4.83 -10.91
N LYS A 94 5.55 4.75 -11.54
CA LYS A 94 5.84 3.74 -12.58
C LYS A 94 5.81 2.32 -12.04
N GLU A 95 6.31 2.06 -10.84
CA GLU A 95 6.28 0.74 -10.19
C GLU A 95 4.86 0.36 -9.78
N THR A 96 4.07 1.32 -9.29
CA THR A 96 2.65 1.14 -8.94
C THR A 96 1.81 0.96 -10.20
N ASP A 97 2.09 1.70 -11.28
CA ASP A 97 1.43 1.57 -12.57
C ASP A 97 1.84 0.27 -13.28
N GLN A 98 3.10 -0.18 -13.15
CA GLN A 98 3.56 -1.48 -13.64
C GLN A 98 3.00 -2.65 -12.80
N GLN A 99 2.79 -2.47 -11.50
CA GLN A 99 2.09 -3.44 -10.65
C GLN A 99 0.57 -3.47 -10.93
N ASN A 100 -0.03 -2.33 -11.29
CA ASN A 100 -1.46 -2.22 -11.64
C ASN A 100 -1.77 -2.54 -13.12
N GLN A 101 -0.75 -2.79 -13.96
CA GLN A 101 -0.89 -3.14 -15.38
C GLN A 101 -0.64 -4.63 -15.68
N ILE A 102 -0.93 -5.52 -14.74
CA ILE A 102 -1.30 -6.87 -15.15
C ILE A 102 -2.80 -6.78 -15.47
N SER A 103 -3.18 -6.83 -16.76
CA SER A 103 -4.61 -6.87 -17.09
C SER A 103 -5.25 -8.08 -16.39
N VAL A 104 -6.53 -8.01 -16.04
CA VAL A 104 -7.24 -9.14 -15.39
C VAL A 104 -7.05 -10.43 -16.20
N GLU A 105 -6.93 -10.32 -17.52
CA GLU A 105 -6.62 -11.42 -18.45
C GLU A 105 -5.18 -11.94 -18.29
N GLN A 106 -4.18 -11.06 -18.17
CA GLN A 106 -2.80 -11.47 -17.92
C GLN A 106 -2.63 -12.12 -16.55
N TRP A 107 -3.35 -11.63 -15.53
CA TRP A 107 -3.36 -12.26 -14.21
C TRP A 107 -4.00 -13.65 -14.27
N LYS A 108 -5.13 -13.80 -15.00
CA LYS A 108 -5.73 -15.10 -15.25
C LYS A 108 -4.80 -16.06 -15.98
N ILE A 109 -4.01 -15.59 -16.95
CA ILE A 109 -2.99 -16.40 -17.63
C ILE A 109 -1.90 -16.82 -16.64
N LYS A 110 -1.39 -15.89 -15.84
CA LYS A 110 -0.38 -16.17 -14.80
C LYS A 110 -0.89 -17.20 -13.78
N LEU A 111 -2.14 -17.07 -13.34
CA LEU A 111 -2.76 -18.01 -12.41
C LEU A 111 -2.87 -19.40 -13.02
N LYS A 112 -3.26 -19.53 -14.29
CA LYS A 112 -3.25 -20.82 -15.00
C LYS A 112 -1.86 -21.44 -15.03
N ASN A 113 -0.83 -20.67 -15.36
CA ASN A 113 0.54 -21.17 -15.37
C ASN A 113 1.01 -21.63 -13.98
N VAL A 114 0.68 -20.87 -12.93
CA VAL A 114 1.01 -21.27 -11.55
C VAL A 114 0.30 -22.55 -11.16
N ILE A 115 -0.96 -22.74 -11.56
CA ILE A 115 -1.71 -23.98 -11.31
C ILE A 115 -1.01 -25.14 -12.04
N GLU A 116 -0.63 -24.99 -13.30
CA GLU A 116 0.10 -26.02 -14.04
C GLU A 116 1.44 -26.38 -13.38
N GLU A 117 2.23 -25.38 -12.96
CA GLU A 117 3.52 -25.61 -12.29
C GLU A 117 3.38 -26.27 -10.91
N ASN A 118 2.25 -26.05 -10.23
CA ASN A 118 2.00 -26.53 -8.87
C ASN A 118 1.01 -27.69 -8.81
N THR A 119 0.62 -28.28 -9.94
CA THR A 119 -0.17 -29.53 -10.01
C THR A 119 0.64 -30.62 -10.71
N SER A 120 0.35 -31.88 -10.46
CA SER A 120 0.98 -32.98 -11.21
C SER A 120 0.24 -33.20 -12.53
N GLU A 121 0.93 -33.79 -13.52
CA GLU A 121 0.33 -34.18 -14.81
C GLU A 121 -0.86 -35.15 -14.65
N SER A 122 -0.96 -35.84 -13.50
CA SER A 122 -2.04 -36.75 -13.16
C SER A 122 -3.34 -36.07 -12.72
N ILE A 123 -3.32 -34.76 -12.43
CA ILE A 123 -4.52 -34.01 -12.05
C ILE A 123 -5.28 -33.63 -13.31
N SER A 124 -6.59 -33.90 -13.32
CA SER A 124 -7.45 -33.67 -14.48
C SER A 124 -7.59 -32.18 -14.83
N ASP A 125 -7.86 -31.87 -16.09
CA ASP A 125 -8.13 -30.50 -16.52
C ASP A 125 -9.39 -29.91 -15.83
N GLU A 126 -10.34 -30.77 -15.46
CA GLU A 126 -11.54 -30.39 -14.69
C GLU A 126 -11.17 -29.91 -13.28
N ASP A 127 -10.29 -30.65 -12.60
CA ASP A 127 -9.79 -30.28 -11.28
C ASP A 127 -8.95 -29.00 -11.33
N LYS A 128 -8.11 -28.83 -12.35
CA LYS A 128 -7.35 -27.58 -12.56
C LYS A 128 -8.28 -26.39 -12.81
N LYS A 129 -9.35 -26.58 -13.58
CA LYS A 129 -10.38 -25.56 -13.79
C LYS A 129 -11.10 -25.22 -12.50
N LYS A 130 -11.40 -26.22 -11.66
CA LYS A 130 -11.99 -26.03 -10.34
C LYS A 130 -11.09 -25.19 -9.44
N ILE A 131 -9.79 -25.51 -9.35
CA ILE A 131 -8.81 -24.69 -8.61
C ILE A 131 -8.84 -23.24 -9.11
N PHE A 132 -8.81 -23.03 -10.43
CA PHE A 132 -8.83 -21.70 -11.02
C PHE A 132 -10.07 -20.89 -10.62
N GLU A 133 -11.25 -21.51 -10.65
CA GLU A 133 -12.51 -20.87 -10.22
C GLU A 133 -12.55 -20.61 -8.71
N THR A 134 -12.06 -21.55 -7.89
CA THR A 134 -11.94 -21.38 -6.44
C THR A 134 -11.05 -20.18 -6.09
N ILE A 135 -9.89 -20.03 -6.74
CA ILE A 135 -9.00 -18.88 -6.52
C ILE A 135 -9.61 -17.58 -7.03
N LEU A 136 -10.29 -17.59 -8.18
CA LEU A 136 -10.97 -16.41 -8.72
C LEU A 136 -11.99 -15.85 -7.72
N ASN A 137 -12.80 -16.72 -7.14
CA ASN A 137 -13.89 -16.36 -6.24
C ASN A 137 -13.47 -16.24 -4.77
N CYS A 138 -12.25 -16.65 -4.42
CA CYS A 138 -11.76 -16.61 -3.05
C CYS A 138 -11.72 -15.16 -2.50
N PRO A 139 -12.20 -14.91 -1.27
CA PRO A 139 -12.03 -13.63 -0.60
C PRO A 139 -10.55 -13.37 -0.27
N ILE A 140 -10.23 -12.10 0.01
CA ILE A 140 -8.87 -11.67 0.36
C ILE A 140 -8.64 -11.73 1.88
N LYS A 141 -9.71 -11.68 2.68
CA LYS A 141 -9.63 -11.73 4.14
C LYS A 141 -9.27 -13.14 4.61
N LYS A 142 -8.19 -13.24 5.38
CA LYS A 142 -7.60 -14.49 5.83
C LYS A 142 -8.55 -15.45 6.56
N GLU A 143 -9.45 -14.91 7.38
CA GLU A 143 -10.47 -15.67 8.11
C GLU A 143 -11.46 -16.39 7.19
N GLU A 144 -11.71 -15.83 6.01
CA GLU A 144 -12.67 -16.34 5.03
C GLU A 144 -11.99 -17.27 3.98
N ILE A 145 -10.65 -17.33 3.97
CA ILE A 145 -9.86 -18.13 3.01
C ILE A 145 -9.84 -19.62 3.37
N GLU A 146 -9.95 -19.98 4.66
CA GLU A 146 -9.80 -21.36 5.16
C GLU A 146 -10.57 -22.43 4.35
N PRO A 147 -11.89 -22.28 4.05
CA PRO A 147 -12.62 -23.30 3.28
C PRO A 147 -12.12 -23.46 1.83
N TYR A 148 -11.77 -22.35 1.17
CA TYR A 148 -11.21 -22.37 -0.18
C TYR A 148 -9.83 -23.02 -0.20
N TYR A 149 -9.02 -22.76 0.83
CA TYR A 149 -7.69 -23.35 0.98
C TYR A 149 -7.77 -24.87 1.03
N TRP A 150 -8.70 -25.41 1.82
CA TRP A 150 -8.88 -26.85 1.94
C TRP A 150 -9.43 -27.49 0.67
N GLU A 151 -10.33 -26.82 -0.05
CA GLU A 151 -10.81 -27.31 -1.35
C GLU A 151 -9.68 -27.49 -2.37
N VAL A 152 -8.76 -26.52 -2.48
CA VAL A 152 -7.59 -26.64 -3.35
C VAL A 152 -6.60 -27.66 -2.80
N PHE A 153 -6.42 -27.73 -1.48
CA PHE A 153 -5.55 -28.72 -0.85
C PHE A 153 -6.00 -30.15 -1.15
N ASP A 154 -7.31 -30.43 -1.17
CA ASP A 154 -7.84 -31.76 -1.45
C ASP A 154 -7.52 -32.24 -2.88
N ILE A 155 -7.37 -31.30 -3.81
CA ILE A 155 -6.98 -31.59 -5.19
C ILE A 155 -5.46 -31.68 -5.33
N VAL A 156 -4.73 -30.72 -4.77
CA VAL A 156 -3.27 -30.57 -4.96
C VAL A 156 -2.45 -31.49 -4.05
N GLY A 157 -3.00 -31.87 -2.89
CA GLY A 157 -2.43 -32.82 -1.93
C GLY A 157 -1.24 -32.33 -1.11
N THR A 158 -0.73 -31.10 -1.33
CA THR A 158 0.42 -30.59 -0.58
C THR A 158 0.27 -29.12 -0.18
N ALA A 159 0.56 -28.82 1.09
CA ALA A 159 0.34 -27.49 1.67
C ALA A 159 1.22 -26.41 1.02
N GLU A 160 2.41 -26.77 0.56
CA GLU A 160 3.33 -25.85 -0.12
C GLU A 160 2.78 -25.41 -1.46
N LYS A 161 2.40 -26.35 -2.32
CA LYS A 161 1.82 -26.07 -3.64
C LYS A 161 0.51 -25.30 -3.53
N THR A 162 -0.36 -25.67 -2.57
CA THR A 162 -1.59 -24.92 -2.29
C THR A 162 -1.29 -23.46 -1.91
N ARG A 163 -0.31 -23.19 -1.03
CA ARG A 163 0.08 -21.81 -0.69
C ARG A 163 0.60 -21.04 -1.90
N ASN A 164 1.41 -21.66 -2.75
CA ASN A 164 1.95 -21.02 -3.95
C ASN A 164 0.83 -20.59 -4.91
N ILE A 165 -0.17 -21.44 -5.10
CA ILE A 165 -1.36 -21.13 -5.91
C ILE A 165 -2.14 -19.94 -5.33
N PHE A 166 -2.40 -19.93 -4.02
CA PHE A 166 -3.12 -18.83 -3.37
C PHE A 166 -2.35 -17.50 -3.41
N ASN A 167 -1.03 -17.55 -3.24
CA ASN A 167 -0.16 -16.37 -3.29
C ASN A 167 -0.03 -15.76 -4.71
N ALA A 168 -0.55 -16.44 -5.74
CA ALA A 168 -0.66 -15.86 -7.09
C ALA A 168 -1.82 -14.86 -7.23
N LYS A 169 -2.76 -14.84 -6.27
CA LYS A 169 -3.84 -13.84 -6.23
C LYS A 169 -3.38 -12.59 -5.48
N ASP A 170 -3.51 -11.44 -6.14
CA ASP A 170 -3.15 -10.16 -5.55
C ASP A 170 -3.95 -9.91 -4.26
N GLY A 171 -3.25 -9.47 -3.22
CA GLY A 171 -3.81 -9.24 -1.89
C GLY A 171 -3.77 -10.43 -0.94
N ILE A 172 -3.54 -11.66 -1.43
CA ILE A 172 -3.39 -12.85 -0.57
C ILE A 172 -1.91 -13.09 -0.28
N LYS A 173 -1.58 -13.24 1.02
CA LYS A 173 -0.25 -13.66 1.48
C LYS A 173 -0.38 -14.70 2.59
N LEU A 174 -0.17 -15.96 2.22
CA LEU A 174 -0.17 -17.10 3.12
C LEU A 174 1.26 -17.54 3.46
N ASN A 175 1.49 -17.80 4.74
CA ASN A 175 2.73 -18.38 5.27
C ASN A 175 2.52 -19.84 5.70
N LYS A 176 3.62 -20.52 6.09
CA LYS A 176 3.61 -21.95 6.46
C LYS A 176 2.74 -22.31 7.68
N ASN A 177 2.42 -21.34 8.53
CA ASN A 177 1.70 -21.51 9.79
C ASN A 177 0.22 -21.12 9.70
N ASP A 178 -0.25 -20.61 8.56
CA ASP A 178 -1.60 -20.04 8.46
C ASP A 178 -2.70 -21.10 8.46
N PHE A 179 -2.46 -22.24 7.79
CA PHE A 179 -3.39 -23.37 7.73
C PHE A 179 -2.62 -24.69 7.91
N PRO A 180 -2.14 -25.00 9.13
CA PRO A 180 -1.41 -26.23 9.36
C PRO A 180 -2.37 -27.41 9.28
N GLN A 181 -1.99 -28.47 8.57
CA GLN A 181 -2.82 -29.65 8.31
C GLN A 181 -3.38 -30.30 9.59
N LYS A 182 -2.62 -30.24 10.70
CA LYS A 182 -3.07 -30.75 12.01
C LYS A 182 -4.36 -30.08 12.51
N ASN A 183 -4.58 -28.81 12.17
CA ASN A 183 -5.77 -28.07 12.63
C ASN A 183 -7.06 -28.48 11.89
N ARG A 184 -6.93 -29.11 10.71
CA ARG A 184 -8.09 -29.57 9.94
C ARG A 184 -8.75 -30.78 10.60
N TYR A 185 -7.95 -31.80 10.97
CA TYR A 185 -8.44 -33.04 11.57
C TYR A 185 -8.91 -32.84 13.02
N ASN A 186 -8.34 -31.90 13.77
CA ASN A 186 -8.79 -31.59 15.13
C ASN A 186 -10.21 -31.00 15.19
N LYS A 187 -10.68 -30.33 14.12
CA LYS A 187 -12.07 -29.82 14.04
C LYS A 187 -13.09 -30.91 13.70
N GLU A 188 -12.66 -32.04 13.13
CA GLU A 188 -13.54 -33.18 12.84
C GLU A 188 -13.77 -34.06 14.08
N GLU A 189 -12.88 -34.04 15.06
CA GLU A 189 -13.04 -34.77 16.34
C GLU A 189 -13.89 -34.02 17.39
N GLU A 190 -14.20 -32.73 17.16
CA GLU A 190 -15.05 -31.92 18.05
C GLU A 190 -16.51 -31.77 17.57
N ASN A 191 -16.90 -32.43 16.46
CA ASN A 191 -18.28 -32.54 15.98
C ASN A 191 -18.81 -33.98 16.08
#